data_AF-A0A382RHK1-F1
#
_entry.id   AF-A0A382RHK1-F1
#
_cell.length_a   1.000
_cell.length_b   1.000
_cell.length_c   1.000
_cell.angle_alpha   90.00
_cell.angle_beta   90.00
_cell.angle_gamma   90.00
#
_symmetry.space_group_name_H-M   'P 1'
#
loop_
_entity.id
_entity.type
_entity.pdbx_description
1 polymer ?
#
loop_
_entity_poly.entity_id
_entity_poly.type
_entity_poly.pdbx_seq_one_letter_code
_entity_poly.pdbx_strand_id
1 'polypeptide(L)'
;MYMVAFLPLICLAADRPNIVLVMCDDLGWGDVGFNGNKIIQTPHLDAMAKGSLRFERFYAAAPVCSPTRGSCITGRHPYRYGVYFANTGHMKRQELTLAEILKKHGYATGHFGKWHLGTLTKTETEANRGGPRGVAHFSPPQVNGFDVCFS
;
A
#
# COMPACT_ATOMS: atom_id res chain seq x y z
N MET A 1 -17.42 -44.06 29.40
CA MET A 1 -17.58 -43.59 28.01
C MET A 1 -17.52 -42.07 28.07
N TYR A 2 -16.36 -41.47 27.77
CA TYR A 2 -16.19 -40.01 27.83
C TYR A 2 -16.43 -39.42 26.44
N MET A 3 -17.48 -38.60 26.34
CA MET A 3 -17.81 -37.88 25.12
C MET A 3 -16.97 -36.60 25.08
N VAL A 4 -15.96 -36.55 24.22
CA VAL A 4 -15.19 -35.34 23.94
C VAL A 4 -15.99 -34.51 22.95
N ALA A 5 -16.58 -33.41 23.41
CA ALA A 5 -17.24 -32.43 22.56
C ALA A 5 -16.18 -31.47 21.98
N PHE A 6 -15.97 -31.53 20.67
CA PHE A 6 -15.24 -30.48 19.95
C PHE A 6 -16.19 -29.29 19.75
N LEU A 7 -16.03 -28.23 20.54
CA LEU A 7 -16.61 -26.93 20.19
C LEU A 7 -15.79 -26.33 19.04
N PRO A 8 -16.39 -25.96 17.90
CA PRO A 8 -15.70 -25.18 16.89
C PRO A 8 -15.41 -23.81 17.49
N LEU A 9 -14.14 -23.41 17.44
CA LEU A 9 -13.73 -22.05 17.77
C LEU A 9 -14.24 -21.14 16.66
N ILE A 10 -15.47 -20.62 16.80
CA ILE A 10 -15.96 -19.56 15.93
C ILE A 10 -15.16 -18.31 16.31
N CYS A 11 -14.16 -17.99 15.50
CA CYS A 11 -13.45 -16.73 15.61
C CYS A 11 -14.45 -15.64 15.26
N LEU A 12 -15.04 -14.99 16.27
CA LEU A 12 -15.85 -13.81 16.08
C LEU A 12 -14.92 -12.77 15.43
N ALA A 13 -15.15 -12.47 14.15
CA ALA A 13 -14.44 -11.38 13.50
C ALA A 13 -14.72 -10.11 14.32
N ALA A 14 -13.67 -9.40 14.73
CA ALA A 14 -13.86 -8.11 15.40
C ALA A 14 -14.70 -7.21 14.49
N ASP A 15 -15.65 -6.47 15.07
CA ASP A 15 -16.54 -5.54 14.33
C ASP A 15 -15.75 -4.52 13.49
N ARG A 16 -14.46 -4.34 13.81
CA ARG A 16 -13.51 -3.50 13.10
C ARG A 16 -12.14 -4.18 13.04
N PRO A 17 -11.82 -4.93 11.97
CA PRO A 17 -10.53 -5.60 11.87
C PRO A 17 -9.40 -4.59 11.64
N ASN A 18 -8.20 -4.87 12.14
CA ASN A 18 -7.02 -4.08 11.77
C ASN A 18 -6.65 -4.35 10.32
N ILE A 19 -6.40 -3.29 9.54
CA ILE A 19 -6.04 -3.38 8.13
C ILE A 19 -4.56 -3.05 7.98
N VAL A 20 -3.77 -4.03 7.52
CA VAL A 20 -2.35 -3.85 7.23
C VAL A 20 -2.12 -4.10 5.74
N LEU A 21 -1.83 -3.04 4.99
CA LEU A 21 -1.48 -3.10 3.57
C LEU A 21 0.04 -3.10 3.41
N VAL A 22 0.61 -4.23 2.97
CA VAL A 22 2.04 -4.35 2.65
C VAL A 22 2.23 -4.26 1.14
N MET A 23 2.97 -3.26 0.69
CA MET A 23 3.32 -3.07 -0.73
C MET A 23 4.84 -3.10 -0.89
N CYS A 24 5.36 -4.12 -1.56
CA CYS A 24 6.75 -4.19 -1.95
C CYS A 24 7.04 -3.23 -3.12
N ASP A 25 8.28 -2.74 -3.21
CA ASP A 25 8.78 -1.96 -4.35
C ASP A 25 9.60 -2.90 -5.24
N ASP A 26 9.27 -2.94 -6.53
CA ASP A 26 9.95 -3.75 -7.56
C ASP A 26 10.06 -5.26 -7.28
N LEU A 27 9.09 -5.84 -6.55
CA LEU A 27 8.99 -7.30 -6.37
C LEU A 27 8.34 -7.95 -7.60
N GLY A 28 9.10 -8.78 -8.30
CA GLY A 28 8.64 -9.57 -9.42
C GLY A 28 7.85 -10.82 -9.02
N TRP A 29 7.05 -11.33 -9.96
CA TRP A 29 6.25 -12.56 -9.76
C TRP A 29 7.12 -13.76 -9.31
N GLY A 30 8.30 -13.90 -9.90
CA GLY A 30 9.21 -15.01 -9.64
C GLY A 30 10.14 -14.83 -8.44
N ASP A 31 10.04 -13.75 -7.67
CA ASP A 31 11.03 -13.45 -6.61
C ASP A 31 10.79 -14.22 -5.30
N VAL A 32 9.58 -14.75 -5.12
CA VAL A 32 9.12 -15.38 -3.88
C VAL A 32 9.16 -16.89 -3.95
N GLY A 33 9.47 -17.54 -2.82
CA GLY A 33 9.56 -18.99 -2.69
C GLY A 33 8.23 -19.68 -3.03
N PHE A 34 7.10 -19.12 -2.61
CA PHE A 34 5.77 -19.63 -2.95
C PHE A 34 5.41 -19.59 -4.46
N ASN A 35 6.20 -18.89 -5.29
CA ASN A 35 6.10 -18.92 -6.75
C ASN A 35 7.27 -19.69 -7.41
N GLY A 36 8.00 -20.50 -6.63
CA GLY A 36 9.02 -21.43 -7.13
C GLY A 36 10.46 -20.91 -7.11
N ASN A 37 10.72 -19.71 -6.57
CA ASN A 37 12.10 -19.24 -6.40
C ASN A 37 12.85 -20.11 -5.40
N LYS A 38 14.03 -20.61 -5.78
CA LYS A 38 14.89 -21.45 -4.91
C LYS A 38 16.11 -20.72 -4.36
N ILE A 39 16.36 -19.49 -4.81
CA ILE A 39 17.54 -18.69 -4.48
C ILE A 39 17.20 -17.67 -3.40
N ILE A 40 16.13 -16.89 -3.62
CA ILE A 40 15.66 -15.87 -2.68
C ILE A 40 14.85 -16.57 -1.58
N GLN A 41 15.25 -16.38 -0.33
CA GLN A 41 14.59 -16.99 0.81
C GLN A 41 13.52 -16.06 1.38
N THR A 42 12.25 -16.47 1.28
CA THR A 42 11.09 -15.70 1.76
C THR A 42 10.23 -16.46 2.79
N PRO A 43 10.82 -17.08 3.83
CA PRO A 43 10.14 -18.05 4.68
C PRO A 43 8.86 -17.52 5.35
N HIS A 44 8.82 -16.24 5.72
CA HIS A 44 7.62 -15.62 6.31
C HIS A 44 6.52 -15.36 5.28
N LEU A 45 6.86 -14.96 4.05
CA LEU A 45 5.87 -14.81 2.98
C LEU A 45 5.36 -16.17 2.51
N ASP A 46 6.22 -17.19 2.48
CA ASP A 46 5.85 -18.56 2.13
C ASP A 46 4.89 -19.16 3.17
N ALA A 47 5.17 -18.93 4.46
CA ALA A 47 4.27 -19.33 5.53
C ALA A 47 2.91 -18.60 5.44
N MET A 48 2.90 -17.29 5.15
CA MET A 48 1.68 -16.52 4.94
C MET A 48 0.88 -17.05 3.75
N ALA A 49 1.54 -17.35 2.63
CA ALA A 49 0.90 -17.88 1.42
C ALA A 49 0.26 -19.27 1.64
N LYS A 50 0.84 -20.10 2.52
CA LYS A 50 0.30 -21.44 2.84
C LYS A 50 -1.00 -21.39 3.67
N GLY A 51 -1.16 -20.35 4.50
CA GLY A 51 -2.29 -20.21 5.42
C GLY A 51 -3.36 -19.21 5.00
N SER A 52 -3.24 -18.59 3.82
CA SER A 52 -4.09 -17.46 3.40
C SER A 52 -4.65 -17.66 1.99
N LEU A 53 -5.58 -16.79 1.60
CA LEU A 53 -5.98 -16.66 0.20
C LEU A 53 -4.80 -16.10 -0.62
N ARG A 54 -4.49 -16.75 -1.74
CA ARG A 54 -3.47 -16.32 -2.70
C ARG A 54 -4.12 -16.10 -4.07
N PHE A 55 -3.74 -15.02 -4.73
CA PHE A 55 -4.14 -14.74 -6.10
C PHE A 55 -3.05 -15.18 -7.07
N GLU A 56 -3.41 -16.02 -8.04
CA GLU A 56 -2.50 -16.40 -9.13
C GLU A 56 -2.47 -15.38 -10.27
N ARG A 57 -3.46 -14.48 -10.28
CA ARG A 57 -3.64 -13.42 -11.27
C ARG A 57 -4.04 -12.14 -10.55
N PHE A 58 -3.04 -11.36 -10.17
CA PHE A 58 -3.19 -10.05 -9.54
C PHE A 58 -2.31 -9.05 -10.29
N TYR A 59 -2.87 -7.90 -10.66
CA TYR A 59 -2.21 -6.95 -11.55
C TYR A 59 -2.08 -5.58 -10.90
N ALA A 60 -0.92 -4.96 -11.08
CA ALA A 60 -0.73 -3.55 -10.78
C ALA A 60 -1.48 -2.68 -11.80
N ALA A 61 -1.89 -1.48 -11.38
CA ALA A 61 -2.60 -0.55 -12.25
C ALA A 61 -1.70 0.07 -13.35
N ALA A 62 -0.38 0.02 -13.17
CA ALA A 62 0.61 0.52 -14.11
C ALA A 62 1.96 -0.20 -13.96
N PRO A 63 2.83 -0.18 -14.97
CA PRO A 63 4.14 -0.84 -14.92
C PRO A 63 5.20 -0.06 -14.12
N VAL A 64 4.82 0.99 -13.37
CA VAL A 64 5.74 1.82 -12.58
C VAL A 64 5.12 2.28 -11.26
N CYS A 65 5.98 2.66 -10.32
CA CYS A 65 5.68 2.94 -8.90
C CYS A 65 4.60 4.00 -8.63
N SER A 66 4.79 5.28 -9.01
CA SER A 66 3.85 6.38 -8.69
C SER A 66 2.39 6.09 -9.10
N PRO A 67 2.08 5.71 -10.36
CA PRO A 67 0.71 5.36 -10.74
C PRO A 67 0.15 4.12 -10.01
N THR A 68 0.97 3.11 -9.73
CA THR A 68 0.48 1.95 -8.95
C THR A 68 0.12 2.34 -7.52
N ARG A 69 0.98 3.11 -6.84
CA ARG A 69 0.72 3.61 -5.48
C ARG A 69 -0.55 4.46 -5.42
N GLY A 70 -0.72 5.37 -6.37
CA GLY A 70 -1.91 6.23 -6.44
C GLY A 70 -3.19 5.43 -6.62
N SER A 71 -3.15 4.41 -7.48
CA SER A 71 -4.29 3.52 -7.70
C SER A 71 -4.63 2.70 -6.47
N CYS A 72 -3.63 2.17 -5.75
CA CYS A 72 -3.86 1.40 -4.52
C CYS A 72 -4.52 2.23 -3.41
N ILE A 73 -4.19 3.51 -3.28
CA ILE A 73 -4.75 4.34 -2.22
C ILE A 73 -6.03 5.07 -2.61
N THR A 74 -6.33 5.23 -3.90
CA THR A 74 -7.57 5.92 -4.35
C THR A 74 -8.62 4.97 -4.92
N GLY A 75 -8.24 3.74 -5.27
CA GLY A 75 -9.09 2.80 -6.01
C GLY A 75 -9.38 3.24 -7.45
N ARG A 76 -8.63 4.20 -8.00
CA ARG A 76 -8.89 4.80 -9.32
C ARG A 76 -7.78 4.51 -10.30
N HIS A 77 -8.11 4.42 -11.58
CA HIS A 77 -7.12 4.26 -12.66
C HIS A 77 -6.21 5.51 -12.75
N PRO A 78 -4.91 5.37 -13.07
CA PRO A 78 -3.95 6.48 -13.18
C PRO A 78 -4.44 7.71 -13.95
N TYR A 79 -5.18 7.46 -15.02
CA TYR A 79 -5.70 8.52 -15.88
C TYR A 79 -6.83 9.36 -15.26
N ARG A 80 -7.48 8.85 -14.21
CA ARG A 80 -8.58 9.54 -13.53
C ARG A 80 -8.07 10.57 -12.52
N TYR A 81 -6.91 10.32 -11.91
CA TYR A 81 -6.32 11.23 -10.91
C TYR A 81 -5.08 11.98 -11.42
N GLY A 82 -4.51 11.58 -12.56
CA GLY A 82 -3.57 12.39 -13.33
C GLY A 82 -2.08 12.19 -13.00
N VAL A 83 -1.70 11.02 -12.50
CA VAL A 83 -0.29 10.61 -12.35
C VAL A 83 -0.06 9.45 -13.32
N TYR A 84 0.53 9.74 -14.48
CA TYR A 84 0.66 8.75 -15.56
C TYR A 84 1.98 7.99 -15.52
N PHE A 85 3.06 8.63 -15.05
CA PHE A 85 4.41 8.06 -15.01
C PHE A 85 5.05 8.25 -13.62
N ALA A 86 6.09 7.46 -13.35
CA ALA A 86 6.93 7.65 -12.17
C ALA A 86 7.52 9.06 -12.13
N ASN A 87 7.63 9.65 -10.94
CA ASN A 87 8.21 10.99 -10.72
C ASN A 87 7.48 12.15 -11.46
N THR A 88 6.24 11.93 -11.89
CA THR A 88 5.40 12.95 -12.51
C THR A 88 4.15 13.22 -11.67
N GLY A 89 3.69 14.47 -11.64
CA GLY A 89 2.47 14.84 -10.91
C GLY A 89 2.59 14.76 -9.38
N HIS A 90 1.45 14.73 -8.71
CA HIS A 90 1.29 14.59 -7.26
C HIS A 90 -0.16 14.14 -6.97
N MET A 91 -0.42 13.64 -5.75
CA MET A 91 -1.79 13.35 -5.32
C MET A 91 -2.57 14.66 -5.17
N LYS A 92 -3.65 14.82 -5.93
CA LYS A 92 -4.46 16.04 -5.89
C LYS A 92 -5.36 16.00 -4.65
N ARG A 93 -5.55 17.14 -3.99
CA ARG A 93 -6.36 17.27 -2.76
C ARG A 93 -7.83 16.86 -2.90
N GLN A 94 -8.33 16.76 -4.13
CA GLN A 94 -9.72 16.36 -4.44
C GLN A 94 -9.90 14.84 -4.51
N GLU A 95 -8.80 14.08 -4.60
CA GLU A 95 -8.86 12.63 -4.58
C GLU A 95 -9.06 12.18 -3.12
N LEU A 96 -9.97 11.24 -2.91
CA LEU A 96 -10.16 10.62 -1.59
C LEU A 96 -9.23 9.42 -1.45
N THR A 97 -8.46 9.38 -0.38
CA THR A 97 -7.61 8.23 -0.07
C THR A 97 -8.31 7.22 0.81
N LEU A 98 -7.84 5.97 0.76
CA LEU A 98 -8.25 4.89 1.64
C LEU A 98 -8.07 5.28 3.11
N ALA A 99 -7.01 6.02 3.44
CA ALA A 99 -6.76 6.49 4.79
C ALA A 99 -7.81 7.51 5.25
N GLU A 100 -8.17 8.48 4.40
CA GLU A 100 -9.23 9.47 4.71
C GLU A 100 -10.59 8.80 4.90
N ILE A 101 -10.89 7.78 4.09
CA ILE A 101 -12.12 6.99 4.22
C ILE A 101 -12.11 6.20 5.53
N LEU A 102 -11.06 5.43 5.80
CA LEU A 102 -10.95 4.62 7.03
C LEU A 102 -11.00 5.49 8.29
N LYS A 103 -10.40 6.67 8.27
CA LYS A 103 -10.44 7.60 9.41
C LYS A 103 -11.87 8.03 9.75
N LYS A 104 -12.74 8.25 8.76
CA LYS A 104 -14.18 8.52 8.99
C LYS A 104 -14.91 7.37 9.67
N HIS A 105 -14.39 6.15 9.58
CA HIS A 105 -14.89 4.95 10.24
C HIS A 105 -14.16 4.63 11.56
N GLY A 106 -13.42 5.61 12.11
CA GLY A 106 -12.79 5.51 13.43
C GLY A 106 -11.53 4.65 13.47
N TYR A 107 -10.83 4.53 12.33
CA TYR A 107 -9.49 3.95 12.29
C TYR A 107 -8.43 5.02 12.55
N ALA A 108 -7.39 4.67 13.30
CA ALA A 108 -6.12 5.39 13.27
C ALA A 108 -5.34 4.96 12.02
N THR A 109 -4.66 5.90 11.37
CA THR A 109 -3.98 5.64 10.08
C THR A 109 -2.47 5.86 10.17
N GLY A 110 -1.70 4.97 9.53
CA GLY A 110 -0.24 5.05 9.50
C GLY A 110 0.33 4.75 8.11
N HIS A 111 1.38 5.45 7.72
CA HIS A 111 2.13 5.21 6.48
C HIS A 111 3.63 5.02 6.78
N PHE A 112 4.22 3.93 6.30
CA PHE A 112 5.62 3.60 6.54
C PHE A 112 6.31 3.27 5.21
N GLY A 113 7.44 3.92 4.95
CA GLY A 113 8.22 3.78 3.74
C GLY A 113 7.85 4.76 2.64
N LYS A 114 8.04 4.34 1.39
CA LYS A 114 8.02 5.19 0.20
C LYS A 114 6.61 5.65 -0.19
N TRP A 115 6.38 6.96 -0.24
CA TRP A 115 5.11 7.54 -0.66
C TRP A 115 4.95 7.67 -2.18
N HIS A 116 5.91 8.33 -2.82
CA HIS A 116 6.01 8.53 -4.26
C HIS A 116 4.85 9.23 -5.01
N LEU A 117 3.98 9.99 -4.32
CA LEU A 117 2.83 10.69 -4.89
C LEU A 117 2.84 12.22 -4.65
N GLY A 118 3.97 12.87 -4.93
CA GLY A 118 4.25 14.27 -4.60
C GLY A 118 5.35 14.40 -3.54
N THR A 119 5.98 15.58 -3.48
CA THR A 119 7.14 15.87 -2.61
C THR A 119 6.77 15.84 -1.14
N LEU A 120 7.75 15.47 -0.29
CA LEU A 120 7.58 15.44 1.16
C LEU A 120 7.94 16.77 1.82
N THR A 121 8.71 17.60 1.12
CA THR A 121 9.16 18.92 1.55
C THR A 121 8.81 19.99 0.52
N LYS A 122 8.79 21.24 0.98
CA LYS A 122 8.65 22.44 0.15
C LYS A 122 9.99 23.09 -0.20
N THR A 123 11.05 22.76 0.53
CA THR A 123 12.33 23.49 0.51
C THR A 123 13.49 22.66 -0.03
N GLU A 124 13.53 21.36 0.26
CA GLU A 124 14.67 20.52 -0.15
C GLU A 124 14.45 19.87 -1.52
N THR A 125 15.56 19.63 -2.22
CA THR A 125 15.56 18.84 -3.46
C THR A 125 15.58 17.36 -3.11
N GLU A 126 14.56 16.61 -3.57
CA GLU A 126 14.56 15.16 -3.44
C GLU A 126 15.35 14.51 -4.58
N ALA A 127 16.36 13.70 -4.24
CA ALA A 127 17.34 13.13 -5.16
C ALA A 127 16.74 12.41 -6.39
N ASN A 128 15.57 11.79 -6.23
CA ASN A 128 14.89 11.04 -7.31
C ASN A 128 13.83 11.85 -8.08
N ARG A 129 13.63 13.13 -7.73
CA ARG A 129 12.53 13.96 -8.25
C ARG A 129 12.98 15.25 -8.92
N GLY A 130 14.23 15.37 -9.35
CA GLY A 130 14.71 16.39 -10.30
C GLY A 130 14.23 17.82 -10.04
N GLY A 131 15.11 18.65 -9.46
CA GLY A 131 14.96 20.11 -9.36
C GLY A 131 13.91 20.63 -8.38
N PRO A 132 13.91 21.95 -8.08
CA PRO A 132 13.08 22.56 -7.05
C PRO A 132 11.60 22.61 -7.47
N ARG A 133 10.88 21.50 -7.27
CA ARG A 133 9.43 21.36 -7.50
C ARG A 133 8.61 21.54 -6.22
N GLY A 134 9.20 22.14 -5.19
CA GLY A 134 8.84 21.94 -3.78
C GLY A 134 7.42 22.33 -3.38
N VAL A 135 6.85 23.41 -3.91
CA VAL A 135 5.52 23.87 -3.47
C VAL A 135 4.38 23.28 -4.31
N ALA A 136 4.52 23.31 -5.64
CA ALA A 136 3.45 22.90 -6.55
C ALA A 136 3.14 21.39 -6.47
N HIS A 137 4.11 20.58 -6.07
CA HIS A 137 3.97 19.13 -5.95
C HIS A 137 3.95 18.64 -4.50
N PHE A 138 3.87 19.56 -3.53
CA PHE A 138 3.81 19.20 -2.11
C PHE A 138 2.55 18.41 -1.82
N SER A 139 2.73 17.13 -1.52
CA SER A 139 1.62 16.24 -1.20
C SER A 139 2.14 15.05 -0.41
N PRO A 140 2.66 15.24 0.82
CA PRO A 140 3.10 14.13 1.68
C PRO A 140 1.92 13.29 2.19
N PRO A 141 2.15 12.08 2.73
CA PRO A 141 1.06 11.24 3.25
C PRO A 141 0.21 11.93 4.34
N GLN A 142 0.81 12.80 5.17
CA GLN A 142 0.14 13.52 6.26
C GLN A 142 -1.00 14.41 5.77
N VAL A 143 -0.87 15.01 4.57
CA VAL A 143 -1.94 15.83 3.99
C VAL A 143 -2.97 15.00 3.21
N ASN A 144 -2.78 13.67 3.19
CA ASN A 144 -3.59 12.70 2.44
C ASN A 144 -4.20 11.63 3.37
N GLY A 145 -4.47 11.99 4.64
CA GLY A 145 -5.26 11.20 5.57
C GLY A 145 -4.50 10.30 6.54
N PHE A 146 -3.17 10.28 6.51
CA PHE A 146 -2.36 9.49 7.44
C PHE A 146 -1.98 10.28 8.70
N ASP A 147 -2.30 9.73 9.88
CA ASP A 147 -2.00 10.36 11.18
C ASP A 147 -0.51 10.29 11.54
N VAL A 148 0.10 9.12 11.29
CA VAL A 148 1.51 8.87 11.57
C VAL A 148 2.22 8.46 10.29
N CYS A 149 3.37 9.09 10.01
CA CYS A 149 4.13 8.80 8.80
C CYS A 149 5.62 8.67 9.10
N PHE A 150 6.25 7.66 8.50
CA PHE A 150 7.70 7.50 8.45
C PHE A 150 8.08 7.29 6.97
N SER A 151 8.52 8.34 6.29
CA SER A 151 8.69 8.38 4.83
C SER A 151 9.90 9.18 4.41
#